data_AF-A0A845CF98-F1
#
_entry.id   AF-A0A845CF98-F1
#
_cell.length_a   1.000
_cell.length_b   1.000
_cell.length_c   1.000
_cell.angle_alpha   90.00
_cell.angle_beta   90.00
_cell.angle_gamma   90.00
#
_symmetry.space_group_name_H-M   'P 1'
#
loop_
_entity.id
_entity.type
_entity.pdbx_description
1 polymer ?
#
loop_
_entity_poly.entity_id
_entity_poly.type
_entity_poly.pdbx_seq_one_letter_code
_entity_poly.pdbx_strand_id
1 'polypeptide(L)'
;MVASIGAVAAPAQCAAYFERDDYYAKDDPAHREASAWRGRGAEDLGLTGPVDPDTLRSVLEGVVPDDSGRRLGRPGKDGSFHHRPGRDLTLSAPKSVSLLALVGGDARATKAHDAAVARTLDWVERNVAETRMSEPGTGRMVRAGEQKSVIAAFRHETSRNLDPLLHTHAVIANMVRGPDDRWRTMANEKLYSHKMLIGAIYRTELAGELERIGYRIEKTHADGRFEVAGVSREVIEAFSTRRAEIEAAMAERGLGATAENQPAARRAALVTRDPKREADKAALTAVWEKQAKELGFDAAALKAQAIERSAVSRGAGRGAADVEPAREAVEWAVAHLAERESVFDRAALLAGALAWRPGAVSMAGAQREVAGLEKTGVLHAADLPGNREVLTTEKAAAAERETIALVETGRGRGGAAPPGRAPAPPGATTPPPPHPPHGRKADEHKHTPR
;
A
#
# COMPACT_ATOMS: atom_id res chain seq x y z
N MET A 1 0.80 7.95 -1.51
CA MET A 1 0.71 6.60 -0.91
C MET A 1 -0.53 5.95 -1.49
N VAL A 2 -0.43 4.74 -2.02
CA VAL A 2 -1.53 4.12 -2.78
C VAL A 2 -2.47 3.28 -1.92
N ALA A 3 -1.94 2.61 -0.89
CA ALA A 3 -2.74 1.92 0.12
C ALA A 3 -2.41 2.46 1.51
N SER A 4 -3.42 2.78 2.31
CA SER A 4 -3.28 3.21 3.70
C SER A 4 -4.21 2.41 4.61
N ILE A 5 -3.77 2.14 5.85
CA ILE A 5 -4.58 1.40 6.83
C ILE A 5 -4.79 2.29 8.04
N GLY A 6 -6.05 2.63 8.30
CA GLY A 6 -6.52 3.38 9.46
C GLY A 6 -7.25 2.49 10.47
N ALA A 7 -7.30 2.94 11.73
CA ALA A 7 -8.24 2.39 12.70
C ALA A 7 -9.60 3.05 12.49
N VAL A 8 -10.68 2.26 12.45
CA VAL A 8 -12.02 2.81 12.59
C VAL A 8 -12.20 3.13 14.07
N ALA A 9 -12.25 4.42 14.42
CA ALA A 9 -12.12 4.84 15.81
C ALA A 9 -13.41 4.59 16.61
N ALA A 10 -14.58 4.75 15.99
CA ALA A 10 -15.87 4.46 16.61
C ALA A 10 -16.92 4.03 15.56
N PRO A 11 -17.89 3.17 15.91
CA PRO A 11 -19.00 2.81 15.01
C PRO A 11 -19.78 4.02 14.51
N ALA A 12 -19.97 5.05 15.35
CA ALA A 12 -20.63 6.29 15.00
C ALA A 12 -19.97 7.06 13.83
N GLN A 13 -18.68 6.80 13.54
CA GLN A 13 -18.00 7.37 12.38
C GLN A 13 -18.43 6.74 11.05
N CYS A 14 -19.30 5.72 11.06
CA CYS A 14 -19.83 5.12 9.83
C CYS A 14 -20.52 6.16 8.94
N ALA A 15 -21.22 7.13 9.55
CA ALA A 15 -21.88 8.22 8.84
C ALA A 15 -20.90 9.03 7.99
N ALA A 16 -19.67 9.22 8.46
CA ALA A 16 -18.65 9.98 7.74
C ALA A 16 -18.19 9.30 6.44
N TYR A 17 -18.39 7.98 6.27
CA TYR A 17 -18.15 7.30 4.99
C TYR A 17 -19.23 7.61 3.95
N PHE A 18 -20.45 7.90 4.42
CA PHE A 18 -21.55 8.34 3.57
C PHE A 18 -21.51 9.87 3.31
N GLU A 19 -21.08 10.64 4.30
CA GLU A 19 -21.03 12.11 4.24
C GLU A 19 -19.73 12.63 3.59
N ARG A 20 -18.82 11.77 3.12
CA ARG A 20 -17.48 12.25 2.76
C ARG A 20 -17.40 13.04 1.45
N ASP A 21 -18.41 12.97 0.61
CA ASP A 21 -18.60 13.82 -0.57
C ASP A 21 -19.93 14.60 -0.39
N ASP A 22 -19.99 15.53 0.58
CA ASP A 22 -21.17 16.26 1.13
C ASP A 22 -22.10 16.96 0.09
N TYR A 23 -21.82 16.87 -1.20
CA TYR A 23 -22.75 17.26 -2.27
C TYR A 23 -23.74 16.15 -2.65
N TYR A 24 -23.57 14.93 -2.15
CA TYR A 24 -24.59 13.90 -2.22
C TYR A 24 -25.48 13.95 -0.99
N ALA A 25 -26.80 14.01 -1.18
CA ALA A 25 -27.72 13.78 -0.08
C ALA A 25 -27.51 12.37 0.49
N LYS A 26 -27.71 12.17 1.80
CA LYS A 26 -27.63 10.83 2.45
C LYS A 26 -28.49 9.76 1.76
N ASP A 27 -29.54 10.19 1.05
CA ASP A 27 -30.47 9.35 0.31
C ASP A 27 -30.27 9.38 -1.21
N ASP A 28 -29.19 10.00 -1.71
CA ASP A 28 -28.89 10.03 -3.14
C ASP A 28 -28.63 8.60 -3.65
N PRO A 29 -29.44 8.09 -4.61
CA PRO A 29 -29.23 6.78 -5.21
C PRO A 29 -27.82 6.60 -5.78
N ALA A 30 -27.22 7.64 -6.36
CA ALA A 30 -25.86 7.59 -6.92
C ALA A 30 -24.79 7.38 -5.83
N HIS A 31 -25.04 7.88 -4.62
CA HIS A 31 -24.15 7.67 -3.48
C HIS A 31 -24.26 6.25 -2.92
N ARG A 32 -25.48 5.71 -2.82
CA ARG A 32 -25.69 4.30 -2.47
C ARG A 32 -25.04 3.37 -3.48
N GLU A 33 -25.14 3.67 -4.78
CA GLU A 33 -24.45 2.95 -5.86
C GLU A 33 -22.91 3.05 -5.80
N ALA A 34 -22.37 4.10 -5.14
CA ALA A 34 -20.93 4.25 -4.89
C ALA A 34 -20.45 3.47 -3.65
N SER A 35 -21.34 2.73 -2.99
CA SER A 35 -21.02 1.81 -1.89
C SER A 35 -21.31 0.36 -2.27
N ALA A 36 -20.56 -0.59 -1.74
CA ALA A 36 -20.86 -2.00 -1.91
C ALA A 36 -20.34 -2.88 -0.77
N TRP A 37 -21.13 -3.89 -0.41
CA TRP A 37 -20.64 -5.01 0.38
C TRP A 37 -19.67 -5.88 -0.44
N ARG A 38 -18.63 -6.38 0.23
CA ARG A 38 -17.56 -7.22 -0.31
C ARG A 38 -17.15 -8.28 0.72
N GLY A 39 -16.60 -9.37 0.21
CA GLY A 39 -16.13 -10.51 0.99
C GLY A 39 -17.18 -11.60 1.16
N ARG A 40 -16.72 -12.85 1.17
CA ARG A 40 -17.56 -14.05 1.36
C ARG A 40 -18.28 -14.05 2.72
N GLY A 41 -17.76 -13.32 3.70
CA GLY A 41 -18.41 -13.19 5.01
C GLY A 41 -19.66 -12.31 4.92
N ALA A 42 -19.61 -11.27 4.10
CA ALA A 42 -20.79 -10.45 3.79
C ALA A 42 -21.84 -11.27 3.01
N GLU A 43 -21.39 -12.04 2.01
CA GLU A 43 -22.26 -12.95 1.24
C GLU A 43 -22.95 -14.00 2.13
N ASP A 44 -22.20 -14.61 3.06
CA ASP A 44 -22.73 -15.56 4.05
C ASP A 44 -23.82 -14.95 4.95
N LEU A 45 -23.84 -13.62 5.11
CA LEU A 45 -24.83 -12.86 5.87
C LEU A 45 -25.95 -12.28 4.98
N GLY A 46 -25.94 -12.58 3.66
CA GLY A 46 -26.87 -11.98 2.70
C GLY A 46 -26.61 -10.49 2.42
N LEU A 47 -25.49 -9.93 2.90
CA LEU A 47 -25.12 -8.53 2.69
C LEU A 47 -24.52 -8.38 1.29
N THR A 48 -25.36 -7.94 0.35
CA THR A 48 -24.97 -7.74 -1.06
C THR A 48 -25.43 -6.38 -1.56
N GLY A 49 -24.78 -5.87 -2.60
CA GLY A 49 -25.12 -4.56 -3.18
C GLY A 49 -24.75 -3.37 -2.28
N PRO A 50 -25.48 -2.24 -2.41
CA PRO A 50 -25.26 -1.03 -1.62
C PRO A 50 -25.24 -1.25 -0.10
N VAL A 51 -24.43 -0.46 0.60
CA VAL A 51 -24.28 -0.57 2.05
C VAL A 51 -25.39 0.22 2.75
N ASP A 52 -26.16 -0.48 3.59
CA ASP A 52 -27.11 0.15 4.50
C ASP A 52 -26.38 0.73 5.74
N PRO A 53 -26.57 2.03 6.09
CA PRO A 53 -25.87 2.66 7.19
C PRO A 53 -26.14 2.03 8.57
N ASP A 54 -27.37 1.60 8.83
CA ASP A 54 -27.76 0.98 10.11
C ASP A 54 -27.17 -0.41 10.28
N THR A 55 -27.17 -1.18 9.19
CA THR A 55 -26.53 -2.49 9.12
C THR A 55 -25.02 -2.37 9.32
N LEU A 56 -24.37 -1.42 8.63
CA LEU A 56 -22.94 -1.18 8.85
C LEU A 56 -22.64 -0.77 10.29
N ARG A 57 -23.43 0.12 10.88
CA ARG A 57 -23.28 0.52 12.29
C ARG A 57 -23.32 -0.70 13.20
N SER A 58 -24.32 -1.57 13.00
CA SER A 58 -24.51 -2.79 13.79
C SER A 58 -23.32 -3.75 13.65
N VAL A 59 -22.85 -3.98 12.42
CA VAL A 59 -21.65 -4.79 12.14
C VAL A 59 -20.41 -4.23 12.84
N LEU A 60 -20.22 -2.90 12.79
CA LEU A 60 -19.10 -2.20 13.45
C LEU A 60 -19.21 -2.18 14.98
N GLU A 61 -20.39 -2.40 15.55
CA GLU A 61 -20.62 -2.63 16.98
C GLU A 61 -20.40 -4.10 17.39
N GLY A 62 -20.07 -4.95 16.42
CA GLY A 62 -19.82 -6.38 16.57
C GLY A 62 -21.08 -7.24 16.54
N VAL A 63 -22.24 -6.69 16.21
CA VAL A 63 -23.51 -7.44 16.11
C VAL A 63 -23.52 -8.21 14.79
N VAL A 64 -23.66 -9.54 14.87
CA VAL A 64 -23.73 -10.40 13.69
C VAL A 64 -25.16 -10.34 13.14
N PRO A 65 -25.35 -9.93 11.86
CA PRO A 65 -26.68 -9.79 11.27
C PRO A 65 -27.19 -11.14 10.72
N ASP A 66 -27.43 -12.11 11.62
CA ASP A 66 -27.88 -13.47 11.30
C ASP A 66 -29.04 -13.95 12.20
N ASP A 67 -29.81 -13.03 12.77
CA ASP A 67 -30.90 -13.24 13.74
C ASP A 67 -30.51 -13.98 15.04
N SER A 68 -29.25 -14.39 15.22
CA SER A 68 -28.81 -15.13 16.40
C SER A 68 -28.66 -14.27 17.66
N GLY A 69 -28.70 -12.93 17.50
CA GLY A 69 -28.38 -11.98 18.57
C GLY A 69 -26.90 -11.99 19.01
N ARG A 70 -26.03 -12.71 18.27
CA ARG A 70 -24.61 -12.82 18.61
C ARG A 70 -23.91 -11.47 18.48
N ARG A 71 -23.12 -11.14 19.50
CA ARG A 71 -22.25 -9.96 19.50
C ARG A 71 -20.79 -10.34 19.79
N LEU A 72 -19.89 -9.97 18.89
CA LEU A 72 -18.45 -10.17 19.03
C LEU A 72 -17.84 -9.07 19.90
N GLY A 73 -17.04 -9.44 20.90
CA GLY A 73 -16.37 -8.48 21.76
C GLY A 73 -16.10 -9.09 23.12
N ARG A 74 -15.82 -8.24 24.10
CA ARG A 74 -15.60 -8.66 25.49
C ARG A 74 -16.38 -7.75 26.42
N PRO A 75 -17.05 -8.30 27.46
CA PRO A 75 -17.59 -7.46 28.52
C PRO A 75 -16.42 -6.78 29.26
N GLY A 76 -16.59 -5.48 29.51
CA GLY A 76 -15.78 -4.67 30.38
C GLY A 76 -16.10 -4.96 31.85
N LYS A 77 -15.19 -4.54 32.74
CA LYS A 77 -15.37 -4.73 34.20
C LYS A 77 -16.50 -3.86 34.78
N ASP A 78 -16.88 -2.81 34.06
CA ASP A 78 -17.90 -1.82 34.39
C ASP A 78 -19.27 -2.11 33.76
N GLY A 79 -19.44 -3.28 33.12
CA GLY A 79 -20.65 -3.64 32.38
C GLY A 79 -20.71 -3.08 30.97
N SER A 80 -19.70 -2.31 30.52
CA SER A 80 -19.58 -1.91 29.12
C SER A 80 -19.26 -3.12 28.22
N PHE A 81 -19.48 -3.01 26.91
CA PHE A 81 -19.13 -4.05 25.96
C PHE A 81 -18.10 -3.52 24.97
N HIS A 82 -16.91 -4.12 24.95
CA HIS A 82 -15.79 -3.66 24.14
C HIS A 82 -15.66 -4.50 22.86
N HIS A 83 -15.96 -3.87 21.74
CA HIS A 83 -15.63 -4.35 20.40
C HIS A 83 -14.76 -3.30 19.70
N ARG A 84 -13.73 -3.75 18.98
CA ARG A 84 -12.97 -2.85 18.09
C ARG A 84 -13.65 -2.90 16.72
N PRO A 85 -14.10 -1.78 16.14
CA PRO A 85 -14.96 -1.83 14.94
C PRO A 85 -14.33 -2.49 13.71
N GLY A 86 -13.05 -2.22 13.45
CA GLY A 86 -12.40 -2.72 12.24
C GLY A 86 -11.21 -1.89 11.80
N ARG A 87 -10.86 -2.06 10.52
CA ARG A 87 -9.78 -1.34 9.84
C ARG A 87 -10.30 -0.74 8.56
N ASP A 88 -9.84 0.47 8.27
CA ASP A 88 -10.10 1.15 7.00
C ASP A 88 -8.89 0.97 6.10
N LEU A 89 -9.04 0.18 5.05
CA LEU A 89 -8.06 0.06 3.97
C LEU A 89 -8.46 1.03 2.85
N THR A 90 -7.76 2.17 2.77
CA THR A 90 -8.00 3.14 1.71
C THR A 90 -7.10 2.85 0.51
N LEU A 91 -7.70 2.65 -0.67
CA LEU A 91 -7.02 2.45 -1.95
C LEU A 91 -7.24 3.69 -2.83
N SER A 92 -6.17 4.44 -3.11
CA SER A 92 -6.24 5.68 -3.89
C SER A 92 -5.61 5.51 -5.25
N ALA A 93 -6.32 5.90 -6.31
CA ALA A 93 -5.79 5.89 -7.67
C ALA A 93 -4.66 6.92 -7.85
N PRO A 94 -3.76 6.72 -8.83
CA PRO A 94 -2.85 7.78 -9.28
C PRO A 94 -3.61 9.05 -9.70
N LYS A 95 -2.92 10.19 -9.69
CA LYS A 95 -3.57 11.48 -9.96
C LYS A 95 -4.06 11.54 -11.40
N SER A 96 -3.27 11.08 -12.36
CA SER A 96 -3.68 11.01 -13.78
C SER A 96 -4.97 10.22 -13.99
N VAL A 97 -5.13 9.10 -13.28
CA VAL A 97 -6.36 8.27 -13.35
C VAL A 97 -7.55 9.02 -12.76
N SER A 98 -7.37 9.71 -11.63
CA SER A 98 -8.41 10.55 -11.03
C SER A 98 -8.84 11.68 -11.98
N LEU A 99 -7.89 12.31 -12.68
CA LEU A 99 -8.17 13.36 -13.65
C LEU A 99 -8.94 12.83 -14.86
N LEU A 100 -8.54 11.67 -15.42
CA LEU A 100 -9.26 11.07 -16.55
C LEU A 100 -10.69 10.66 -16.18
N ALA A 101 -10.88 10.10 -14.98
CA ALA A 101 -12.19 9.68 -14.49
C ALA A 101 -13.10 10.89 -14.21
N LEU A 102 -12.61 11.87 -13.46
CA LEU A 102 -13.43 12.92 -12.84
C LEU A 102 -13.47 14.23 -13.64
N VAL A 103 -12.37 14.59 -14.30
CA VAL A 103 -12.30 15.79 -15.16
C VAL A 103 -12.57 15.42 -16.61
N GLY A 104 -12.02 14.28 -17.08
CA GLY A 104 -12.30 13.76 -18.42
C GLY A 104 -13.65 13.05 -18.57
N GLY A 105 -14.38 12.85 -17.47
CA GLY A 105 -15.67 12.15 -17.46
C GLY A 105 -15.61 10.75 -18.08
N ASP A 106 -14.48 10.04 -17.96
CA ASP A 106 -14.36 8.67 -18.47
C ASP A 106 -14.76 7.64 -17.42
N ALA A 107 -16.05 7.30 -17.38
CA ALA A 107 -16.58 6.27 -16.48
C ALA A 107 -15.89 4.89 -16.62
N ARG A 108 -15.18 4.62 -17.73
CA ARG A 108 -14.37 3.39 -17.88
C ARG A 108 -13.19 3.36 -16.92
N ALA A 109 -12.58 4.52 -16.62
CA ALA A 109 -11.50 4.63 -15.65
C ALA A 109 -12.02 4.40 -14.21
N THR A 110 -13.21 4.91 -13.88
CA THR A 110 -13.89 4.61 -12.60
C THR A 110 -14.17 3.12 -12.46
N LYS A 111 -14.71 2.47 -13.51
CA LYS A 111 -14.94 1.01 -13.50
C LYS A 111 -13.66 0.20 -13.38
N ALA A 112 -12.56 0.66 -13.99
CA ALA A 112 -11.24 0.05 -13.83
C ALA A 112 -10.75 0.12 -12.38
N HIS A 113 -10.95 1.26 -11.70
CA HIS A 113 -10.70 1.40 -10.26
C HIS A 113 -11.54 0.42 -9.44
N ASP A 114 -12.85 0.36 -9.64
CA ASP A 114 -13.74 -0.53 -8.89
C ASP A 114 -13.34 -2.01 -9.04
N ALA A 115 -12.99 -2.42 -10.25
CA ALA A 115 -12.55 -3.77 -10.55
C ALA A 115 -11.20 -4.10 -9.86
N ALA A 116 -10.25 -3.16 -9.88
CA ALA A 116 -8.98 -3.31 -9.18
C ALA A 116 -9.15 -3.37 -7.66
N VAL A 117 -10.04 -2.57 -7.09
CA VAL A 117 -10.40 -2.63 -5.67
C VAL A 117 -10.98 -4.01 -5.34
N ALA A 118 -11.97 -4.47 -6.09
CA ALA A 118 -12.62 -5.76 -5.85
C ALA A 118 -11.61 -6.92 -5.84
N ARG A 119 -10.76 -7.03 -6.88
CA ARG A 119 -9.75 -8.09 -6.96
C ARG A 119 -8.68 -8.00 -5.87
N THR A 120 -8.33 -6.78 -5.47
CA THR A 120 -7.42 -6.58 -4.33
C THR A 120 -8.06 -7.06 -3.03
N LEU A 121 -9.33 -6.75 -2.79
CA LEU A 121 -10.05 -7.18 -1.58
C LEU A 121 -10.28 -8.70 -1.55
N ASP A 122 -10.55 -9.32 -2.71
CA ASP A 122 -10.62 -10.79 -2.81
C ASP A 122 -9.29 -11.44 -2.42
N TRP A 123 -8.17 -10.87 -2.87
CA TRP A 123 -6.85 -11.34 -2.49
C TRP A 123 -6.59 -11.13 -0.99
N VAL A 124 -6.95 -9.97 -0.44
CA VAL A 124 -6.84 -9.68 1.00
C VAL A 124 -7.63 -10.70 1.81
N GLU A 125 -8.88 -10.97 1.45
CA GLU A 125 -9.69 -11.95 2.17
C GLU A 125 -9.04 -13.34 2.15
N ARG A 126 -8.56 -13.80 0.99
CA ARG A 126 -7.99 -15.15 0.86
C ARG A 126 -6.65 -15.34 1.59
N ASN A 127 -5.82 -14.29 1.65
CA ASN A 127 -4.41 -14.44 2.09
C ASN A 127 -4.10 -13.75 3.41
N VAL A 128 -4.93 -12.78 3.82
CA VAL A 128 -4.64 -11.87 4.93
C VAL A 128 -5.65 -11.99 6.07
N ALA A 129 -6.88 -12.43 5.78
CA ALA A 129 -7.91 -12.58 6.81
C ALA A 129 -7.59 -13.75 7.74
N GLU A 130 -7.22 -13.43 8.98
CA GLU A 130 -6.89 -14.39 10.02
C GLU A 130 -7.66 -14.10 11.31
N THR A 131 -7.77 -15.11 12.15
CA THR A 131 -8.27 -14.97 13.52
C THR A 131 -7.32 -15.65 14.52
N ARG A 132 -7.34 -15.20 15.77
CA ARG A 132 -6.61 -15.86 16.86
C ARG A 132 -7.55 -16.85 17.55
N MET A 133 -7.19 -18.12 17.56
CA MET A 133 -7.97 -19.16 18.23
C MET A 133 -7.08 -20.21 18.88
N SER A 134 -7.64 -20.94 19.84
CA SER A 134 -7.00 -22.13 20.38
C SER A 134 -7.11 -23.26 19.35
N GLU A 135 -5.98 -23.86 19.02
CA GLU A 135 -5.88 -24.99 18.09
C GLU A 135 -6.52 -26.23 18.72
N PRO A 136 -7.48 -26.88 18.03
CA PRO A 136 -8.06 -28.13 18.50
C PRO A 136 -6.99 -29.19 18.78
N GLY A 137 -7.08 -29.86 19.92
CA GLY A 137 -6.17 -30.95 20.32
C GLY A 137 -4.91 -30.49 21.06
N THR A 138 -4.27 -29.38 20.67
CA THR A 138 -3.06 -28.89 21.36
C THR A 138 -3.36 -27.82 22.42
N GLY A 139 -4.48 -27.12 22.29
CA GLY A 139 -4.85 -25.99 23.15
C GLY A 139 -4.00 -24.72 22.91
N ARG A 140 -2.98 -24.79 22.05
CA ARG A 140 -2.07 -23.69 21.75
C ARG A 140 -2.81 -22.58 21.02
N MET A 141 -2.51 -21.33 21.37
CA MET A 141 -3.02 -20.18 20.62
C MET A 141 -2.30 -20.09 19.27
N VAL A 142 -3.07 -20.18 18.19
CA VAL A 142 -2.59 -20.08 16.80
C VAL A 142 -3.30 -18.95 16.07
N ARG A 143 -2.77 -18.59 14.89
CA ARG A 143 -3.48 -17.77 13.91
C ARG A 143 -4.01 -18.70 12.83
N ALA A 144 -5.33 -18.73 12.69
CA ALA A 144 -5.99 -19.52 11.66
C ALA A 144 -6.35 -18.62 10.48
N GLY A 145 -5.95 -19.04 9.27
CA GLY A 145 -6.27 -18.40 8.00
C GLY A 145 -7.64 -18.81 7.45
N GLU A 146 -7.84 -18.61 6.15
CA GLU A 146 -9.07 -18.97 5.41
C GLU A 146 -10.35 -18.32 5.96
N GLN A 147 -10.20 -17.18 6.61
CA GLN A 147 -11.33 -16.48 7.18
C GLN A 147 -12.09 -15.71 6.10
N LYS A 148 -13.43 -15.78 6.14
CA LYS A 148 -14.30 -14.96 5.31
C LYS A 148 -14.54 -13.61 5.99
N SER A 149 -14.38 -12.52 5.26
CA SER A 149 -14.43 -11.15 5.78
C SER A 149 -15.75 -10.46 5.46
N VAL A 150 -16.15 -9.52 6.30
CA VAL A 150 -17.25 -8.59 6.04
C VAL A 150 -16.65 -7.21 5.76
N ILE A 151 -16.79 -6.73 4.52
CA ILE A 151 -16.14 -5.49 4.07
C ILE A 151 -17.18 -4.56 3.44
N ALA A 152 -17.26 -3.32 3.92
CA ALA A 152 -18.02 -2.25 3.28
C ALA A 152 -17.08 -1.33 2.49
N ALA A 153 -17.25 -1.26 1.17
CA ALA A 153 -16.44 -0.42 0.29
C ALA A 153 -17.20 0.86 -0.07
N PHE A 154 -16.55 2.03 0.05
CA PHE A 154 -17.10 3.35 -0.26
C PHE A 154 -16.17 4.08 -1.21
N ARG A 155 -16.62 4.35 -2.44
CA ARG A 155 -15.86 5.13 -3.41
C ARG A 155 -16.12 6.61 -3.20
N HIS A 156 -15.04 7.38 -3.12
CA HIS A 156 -15.03 8.84 -3.00
C HIS A 156 -14.23 9.49 -4.13
N GLU A 157 -14.54 10.74 -4.43
CA GLU A 157 -14.02 11.44 -5.63
C GLU A 157 -13.21 12.69 -5.30
N THR A 158 -13.24 13.19 -4.06
CA THR A 158 -12.54 14.42 -3.68
C THR A 158 -11.44 14.21 -2.64
N SER A 159 -10.39 15.01 -2.75
CA SER A 159 -9.38 15.13 -1.69
C SER A 159 -9.88 16.08 -0.59
N ARG A 160 -9.14 16.16 0.53
CA ARG A 160 -9.43 17.13 1.59
C ARG A 160 -9.39 18.58 1.11
N ASN A 161 -8.58 18.86 0.09
CA ASN A 161 -8.43 20.17 -0.53
C ASN A 161 -9.37 20.36 -1.73
N LEU A 162 -10.33 19.44 -1.91
CA LEU A 162 -11.26 19.43 -3.04
C LEU A 162 -10.57 19.24 -4.41
N ASP A 163 -9.38 18.67 -4.44
CA ASP A 163 -8.78 18.19 -5.69
C ASP A 163 -9.45 16.89 -6.16
N PRO A 164 -9.49 16.57 -7.47
CA PRO A 164 -9.97 15.28 -7.97
C PRO A 164 -9.13 14.14 -7.37
N LEU A 165 -9.74 13.24 -6.62
CA LEU A 165 -9.07 12.09 -6.01
C LEU A 165 -10.02 10.90 -5.98
N LEU A 166 -9.86 9.99 -6.95
CA LEU A 166 -10.58 8.74 -6.97
C LEU A 166 -9.96 7.77 -5.96
N HIS A 167 -10.72 7.39 -4.93
CA HIS A 167 -10.27 6.46 -3.91
C HIS A 167 -11.43 5.67 -3.32
N THR A 168 -11.13 4.49 -2.77
CA THR A 168 -12.11 3.68 -2.06
C THR A 168 -11.67 3.43 -0.62
N HIS A 169 -12.56 3.71 0.32
CA HIS A 169 -12.49 3.25 1.70
C HIS A 169 -13.08 1.85 1.82
N ALA A 170 -12.24 0.83 1.98
CA ALA A 170 -12.68 -0.52 2.29
C ALA A 170 -12.63 -0.73 3.81
N VAL A 171 -13.79 -0.57 4.45
CA VAL A 171 -13.99 -0.79 5.88
C VAL A 171 -14.12 -2.29 6.13
N ILE A 172 -13.02 -2.91 6.55
CA ILE A 172 -12.94 -4.31 6.96
C ILE A 172 -13.41 -4.41 8.40
N ALA A 173 -14.60 -4.97 8.61
CA ALA A 173 -15.15 -5.16 9.95
C ALA A 173 -14.27 -6.13 10.74
N ASN A 174 -14.19 -5.94 12.05
CA ASN A 174 -13.51 -6.88 12.95
C ASN A 174 -14.38 -8.11 13.25
N MET A 175 -14.88 -8.71 12.18
CA MET A 175 -15.84 -9.80 12.15
C MET A 175 -15.49 -10.70 10.98
N VAL A 176 -15.06 -11.91 11.29
CA VAL A 176 -14.68 -12.91 10.31
C VAL A 176 -15.29 -14.26 10.64
N ARG A 177 -15.60 -15.05 9.62
CA ARG A 177 -16.15 -16.40 9.75
C ARG A 177 -15.13 -17.43 9.30
N GLY A 178 -14.79 -18.36 10.19
CA GLY A 178 -13.87 -19.45 9.88
C GLY A 178 -14.54 -20.62 9.16
N PRO A 179 -13.76 -21.61 8.71
CA PRO A 179 -14.28 -22.86 8.10
C PRO A 179 -15.08 -23.73 9.07
N ASP A 180 -14.99 -23.45 10.38
CA ASP A 180 -15.81 -24.08 11.42
C ASP A 180 -17.14 -23.34 11.67
N ASP A 181 -17.55 -22.48 10.74
CA ASP A 181 -18.77 -21.67 10.76
C ASP A 181 -18.93 -20.72 11.95
N ARG A 182 -17.84 -20.47 12.70
CA ARG A 182 -17.88 -19.58 13.86
C ARG A 182 -17.38 -18.18 13.53
N TRP A 183 -18.16 -17.20 13.94
CA TRP A 183 -17.80 -15.78 13.93
C TRP A 183 -16.79 -15.44 15.03
N ARG A 184 -15.72 -14.75 14.65
CA ARG A 184 -14.64 -14.29 15.53
C ARG A 184 -14.15 -12.91 15.14
N THR A 185 -13.35 -12.31 16.02
CA THR A 185 -12.62 -11.08 15.71
C THR A 185 -11.41 -11.36 14.82
N MET A 186 -11.07 -10.41 13.95
CA MET A 186 -9.93 -10.47 13.03
C MET A 186 -8.60 -10.20 13.76
N ALA A 187 -7.55 -10.92 13.36
CA ALA A 187 -6.16 -10.58 13.63
C ALA A 187 -5.65 -9.58 12.56
N ASN A 188 -5.06 -8.46 12.97
CA ASN A 188 -4.73 -7.36 12.04
C ASN A 188 -3.28 -7.43 11.51
N GLU A 189 -2.45 -8.31 12.04
CA GLU A 189 -1.02 -8.28 11.80
C GLU A 189 -0.64 -8.58 10.36
N LYS A 190 -1.27 -9.60 9.73
CA LYS A 190 -1.06 -9.86 8.31
C LYS A 190 -1.49 -8.67 7.45
N LEU A 191 -2.56 -7.96 7.83
CA LEU A 191 -3.01 -6.78 7.09
C LEU A 191 -1.94 -5.68 7.06
N TYR A 192 -1.28 -5.44 8.20
CA TYR A 192 -0.19 -4.47 8.26
C TYR A 192 1.09 -4.96 7.57
N SER A 193 1.49 -6.22 7.76
CA SER A 193 2.71 -6.76 7.13
C SER A 193 2.60 -6.85 5.60
N HIS A 194 1.39 -7.07 5.07
CA HIS A 194 1.14 -7.16 3.62
C HIS A 194 0.75 -5.82 2.99
N LYS A 195 0.72 -4.71 3.74
CA LYS A 195 0.26 -3.39 3.23
C LYS A 195 0.93 -2.98 1.91
N MET A 196 2.24 -3.21 1.78
CA MET A 196 2.98 -2.85 0.56
C MET A 196 2.58 -3.73 -0.63
N LEU A 197 2.43 -5.03 -0.41
CA LEU A 197 1.95 -5.98 -1.41
C LEU A 197 0.51 -5.68 -1.84
N ILE A 198 -0.40 -5.41 -0.89
CA ILE A 198 -1.78 -5.00 -1.17
C ILE A 198 -1.80 -3.78 -2.09
N GLY A 199 -0.95 -2.78 -1.80
CA GLY A 199 -0.81 -1.62 -2.67
C GLY A 199 -0.26 -1.96 -4.06
N ALA A 200 0.68 -2.91 -4.17
CA ALA A 200 1.25 -3.35 -5.45
C ALA A 200 0.23 -4.13 -6.30
N ILE A 201 -0.57 -4.98 -5.67
CA ILE A 201 -1.69 -5.69 -6.31
C ILE A 201 -2.67 -4.66 -6.88
N TYR A 202 -3.17 -3.73 -6.06
CA TYR A 202 -4.11 -2.71 -6.55
C TYR A 202 -3.56 -1.91 -7.74
N ARG A 203 -2.28 -1.49 -7.69
CA ARG A 203 -1.66 -0.77 -8.82
C ARG A 203 -1.61 -1.60 -10.08
N THR A 204 -1.21 -2.86 -9.95
CA THR A 204 -1.07 -3.78 -11.08
C THR A 204 -2.43 -4.07 -11.70
N GLU A 205 -3.43 -4.37 -10.86
CA GLU A 205 -4.79 -4.61 -11.32
C GLU A 205 -5.38 -3.39 -12.01
N LEU A 206 -5.16 -2.19 -11.46
CA LEU A 206 -5.61 -0.94 -12.07
C LEU A 206 -4.90 -0.66 -13.40
N ALA A 207 -3.58 -0.81 -13.46
CA ALA A 207 -2.80 -0.63 -14.68
C ALA A 207 -3.29 -1.58 -15.79
N GLY A 208 -3.46 -2.86 -15.48
CA GLY A 208 -3.97 -3.84 -16.45
C GLY A 208 -5.38 -3.53 -16.96
N GLU A 209 -6.28 -3.05 -16.09
CA GLU A 209 -7.62 -2.60 -16.53
C GLU A 209 -7.55 -1.36 -17.43
N LEU A 210 -6.68 -0.40 -17.10
CA LEU A 210 -6.48 0.81 -17.89
C LEU A 210 -5.90 0.50 -19.27
N GLU A 211 -4.92 -0.41 -19.34
CA GLU A 211 -4.36 -0.89 -20.61
C GLU A 211 -5.40 -1.61 -21.46
N ARG A 212 -6.25 -2.43 -20.84
CA ARG A 212 -7.35 -3.13 -21.51
C ARG A 212 -8.37 -2.16 -22.14
N ILE A 213 -8.58 -0.99 -21.55
CA ILE A 213 -9.45 0.06 -22.12
C ILE A 213 -8.68 1.07 -22.99
N GLY A 214 -7.41 0.79 -23.28
CA GLY A 214 -6.58 1.47 -24.28
C GLY A 214 -5.74 2.63 -23.74
N TYR A 215 -5.64 2.84 -22.43
CA TYR A 215 -4.67 3.79 -21.88
C TYR A 215 -3.26 3.18 -21.90
N ARG A 216 -2.23 4.03 -21.93
CA ARG A 216 -0.83 3.61 -21.79
C ARG A 216 -0.33 3.99 -20.41
N ILE A 217 0.48 3.13 -19.82
CA ILE A 217 0.97 3.28 -18.45
C ILE A 217 2.46 3.66 -18.47
N GLU A 218 2.81 4.68 -17.71
CA GLU A 218 4.19 5.11 -17.48
C GLU A 218 4.57 4.89 -16.02
N LYS A 219 5.49 3.95 -15.77
CA LYS A 219 6.03 3.71 -14.43
C LYS A 219 6.87 4.93 -14.00
N THR A 220 6.52 5.52 -12.86
CA THR A 220 7.14 6.74 -12.34
C THR A 220 8.13 6.50 -11.21
N HIS A 221 8.05 5.34 -10.53
CA HIS A 221 8.90 5.03 -9.38
C HIS A 221 9.27 3.54 -9.35
N ALA A 222 10.39 3.21 -8.69
CA ALA A 222 10.88 1.84 -8.54
C ALA A 222 9.86 0.89 -7.87
N ASP A 223 9.06 1.42 -6.94
CA ASP A 223 7.99 0.70 -6.22
C ASP A 223 6.74 0.41 -7.08
N GLY A 224 6.77 0.73 -8.37
CA GLY A 224 5.68 0.43 -9.31
C GLY A 224 4.54 1.44 -9.27
N ARG A 225 4.72 2.62 -8.65
CA ARG A 225 3.82 3.75 -8.94
C ARG A 225 3.91 4.13 -10.41
N PHE A 226 2.78 4.53 -10.97
CA PHE A 226 2.64 4.86 -12.38
C PHE A 226 1.70 6.05 -12.56
N GLU A 227 1.74 6.66 -13.73
CA GLU A 227 0.75 7.60 -14.22
C GLU A 227 0.34 7.20 -15.65
N VAL A 228 -0.79 7.71 -16.14
CA VAL A 228 -1.23 7.48 -17.52
C VAL A 228 -0.44 8.38 -18.46
N ALA A 229 0.12 7.79 -19.51
CA ALA A 229 0.87 8.52 -20.53
C ALA A 229 0.01 9.61 -21.18
N GLY A 230 0.59 10.80 -21.33
CA GLY A 230 -0.09 11.97 -21.88
C GLY A 230 -0.70 12.91 -20.84
N VAL A 231 -0.70 12.54 -19.54
CA VAL A 231 -0.96 13.49 -18.46
C VAL A 231 0.38 14.06 -17.98
N SER A 232 0.60 15.36 -18.15
CA SER A 232 1.88 15.97 -17.79
C SER A 232 2.08 16.03 -16.29
N ARG A 233 3.36 16.08 -15.87
CA ARG A 233 3.73 16.24 -14.47
C ARG A 233 3.20 17.55 -13.87
N GLU A 234 3.24 18.63 -14.65
CA GLU A 234 2.71 19.94 -14.25
C GLU A 234 1.22 19.87 -13.90
N VAL A 235 0.42 19.19 -14.73
CA VAL A 235 -1.01 18.96 -14.48
C VAL A 235 -1.20 18.13 -13.20
N ILE A 236 -0.43 17.06 -13.03
CA ILE A 236 -0.50 16.21 -11.84
C ILE A 236 -0.20 17.02 -10.57
N GLU A 237 0.85 17.83 -10.57
CA GLU A 237 1.27 18.64 -9.42
C GLU A 237 0.24 19.73 -9.10
N ALA A 238 -0.32 20.39 -10.13
CA ALA A 238 -1.34 21.42 -9.97
C ALA A 238 -2.63 20.92 -9.28
N PHE A 239 -3.00 19.65 -9.50
CA PHE A 239 -4.13 18.99 -8.83
C PHE A 239 -3.71 18.17 -7.60
N SER A 240 -2.51 18.37 -7.06
CA SER A 240 -2.00 17.63 -5.90
C SER A 240 -1.69 18.57 -4.72
N THR A 241 -2.57 19.55 -4.47
CA THR A 241 -2.33 20.62 -3.49
C THR A 241 -2.10 20.08 -2.08
N ARG A 242 -2.87 19.07 -1.66
CA ARG A 242 -2.71 18.44 -0.34
C ARG A 242 -1.33 17.80 -0.16
N ARG A 243 -0.78 17.25 -1.23
CA ARG A 243 0.55 16.63 -1.22
C ARG A 243 1.62 17.72 -1.08
N ALA A 244 1.48 18.82 -1.80
CA ALA A 244 2.39 19.97 -1.71
C ALA A 244 2.44 20.56 -0.30
N GLU A 245 1.28 20.71 0.38
CA GLU A 245 1.23 21.17 1.78
C GLU A 245 1.98 20.24 2.75
N ILE A 246 1.84 18.93 2.57
CA ILE A 246 2.53 17.94 3.42
C ILE A 246 4.04 18.00 3.17
N GLU A 247 4.46 18.09 1.91
CA GLU A 247 5.88 18.20 1.55
C GLU A 247 6.50 19.50 2.05
N ALA A 248 5.79 20.62 1.94
CA ALA A 248 6.22 21.91 2.48
C ALA A 248 6.41 21.85 4.00
N ALA A 249 5.45 21.29 4.75
CA ALA A 249 5.55 21.16 6.20
C ALA A 249 6.64 20.17 6.64
N MET A 250 6.94 19.15 5.83
CA MET A 250 8.08 18.24 6.07
C MET A 250 9.41 18.95 5.84
N ALA A 251 9.52 19.73 4.77
CA ALA A 251 10.70 20.51 4.42
C ALA A 251 11.00 21.60 5.45
N GLU A 252 9.99 22.37 5.86
CA GLU A 252 10.08 23.41 6.89
C GLU A 252 10.66 22.86 8.21
N ARG A 253 10.36 21.60 8.52
CA ARG A 253 10.81 20.93 9.76
C ARG A 253 12.08 20.10 9.57
N GLY A 254 12.69 20.09 8.37
CA GLY A 254 13.88 19.30 8.08
C GLY A 254 13.68 17.79 8.22
N LEU A 255 12.47 17.27 7.95
CA LEU A 255 12.10 15.87 8.24
C LEU A 255 12.38 14.89 7.08
N GLY A 256 13.10 15.33 6.05
CA GLY A 256 13.43 14.55 4.86
C GLY A 256 12.25 14.37 3.90
N ALA A 257 12.42 13.51 2.90
CA ALA A 257 11.35 13.24 1.94
C ALA A 257 10.21 12.44 2.59
N THR A 258 8.98 12.69 2.16
CA THR A 258 7.80 11.98 2.69
C THR A 258 7.85 10.45 2.51
N ALA A 259 8.59 9.98 1.51
CA ALA A 259 8.80 8.55 1.26
C ALA A 259 9.75 7.92 2.29
N GLU A 260 10.75 8.67 2.75
CA GLU A 260 11.80 8.25 3.69
C GLU A 260 11.31 8.29 5.13
N ASN A 261 10.41 9.23 5.47
CA ASN A 261 9.91 9.42 6.82
C ASN A 261 8.38 9.40 6.89
N GLN A 262 7.79 8.23 6.64
CA GLN A 262 6.33 8.07 6.64
C GLN A 262 5.64 8.45 7.97
N PRO A 263 6.18 8.13 9.17
CA PRO A 263 5.55 8.56 10.43
C PRO A 263 5.46 10.07 10.56
N ALA A 264 6.53 10.79 10.19
CA ALA A 264 6.54 12.25 10.17
C ALA A 264 5.56 12.79 9.12
N ALA A 265 5.54 12.22 7.92
CA ALA A 265 4.61 12.63 6.86
C ALA A 265 3.14 12.47 7.29
N ARG A 266 2.80 11.40 8.03
CA ARG A 266 1.45 11.22 8.61
C ARG A 266 1.12 12.27 9.65
N ARG A 267 2.08 12.63 10.50
CA ARG A 267 1.90 13.71 11.49
C ARG A 267 1.74 15.06 10.80
N ALA A 268 2.58 15.40 9.82
CA ALA A 268 2.44 16.59 9.01
C ALA A 268 1.06 16.64 8.34
N ALA A 269 0.60 15.52 7.78
CA ALA A 269 -0.72 15.39 7.18
C ALA A 269 -1.90 15.59 8.16
N LEU A 270 -1.69 15.44 9.47
CA LEU A 270 -2.71 15.73 10.48
C LEU A 270 -2.67 17.19 10.93
N VAL A 271 -1.46 17.75 11.06
CA VAL A 271 -1.25 19.12 11.56
C VAL A 271 -1.63 20.17 10.52
N THR A 272 -1.31 19.94 9.24
CA THR A 272 -1.66 20.85 8.13
C THR A 272 -3.07 20.61 7.60
N ARG A 273 -3.93 19.95 8.37
CA ARG A 273 -5.26 19.55 7.91
C ARG A 273 -6.28 20.62 8.25
N ASP A 274 -6.72 21.35 7.23
CA ASP A 274 -7.82 22.29 7.37
C ASP A 274 -9.15 21.58 7.66
N PRO A 275 -10.11 22.27 8.31
CA PRO A 275 -11.51 21.85 8.37
C PRO A 275 -12.04 21.54 6.95
N LYS A 276 -12.92 20.54 6.86
CA LYS A 276 -13.47 20.15 5.56
C LYS A 276 -14.38 21.28 5.08
N ARG A 277 -14.26 21.65 3.81
CA ARG A 277 -15.13 22.62 3.16
C ARG A 277 -16.18 21.88 2.34
N GLU A 278 -17.42 22.35 2.42
CA GLU A 278 -18.50 21.88 1.56
C GLU A 278 -18.41 22.60 0.22
N ALA A 279 -18.63 21.86 -0.87
CA ALA A 279 -18.66 22.40 -2.22
C ALA A 279 -19.69 21.64 -3.05
N ASP A 280 -20.44 22.36 -3.86
CA ASP A 280 -21.36 21.78 -4.84
C ASP A 280 -20.58 21.02 -5.94
N LYS A 281 -21.06 19.83 -6.33
CA LYS A 281 -20.36 18.97 -7.29
C LYS A 281 -20.19 19.63 -8.65
N ALA A 282 -21.25 20.24 -9.15
CA ALA A 282 -21.26 20.82 -10.49
C ALA A 282 -20.33 22.03 -10.53
N ALA A 283 -20.37 22.88 -9.50
CA ALA A 283 -19.44 23.99 -9.35
C ALA A 283 -17.98 23.50 -9.25
N LEU A 284 -17.71 22.46 -8.46
CA LEU A 284 -16.36 21.92 -8.30
C LEU A 284 -15.82 21.30 -9.59
N THR A 285 -16.65 20.56 -10.32
CA THR A 285 -16.28 19.98 -11.61
C THR A 285 -15.95 21.07 -12.62
N ALA A 286 -16.75 22.14 -12.68
CA ALA A 286 -16.48 23.28 -13.57
C ALA A 286 -15.16 23.99 -13.23
N VAL A 287 -14.81 24.10 -11.94
CA VAL A 287 -13.50 24.63 -11.52
C VAL A 287 -12.37 23.74 -12.03
N TRP A 288 -12.49 22.42 -11.88
CA TRP A 288 -11.47 21.49 -12.35
C TRP A 288 -11.31 21.51 -13.88
N GLU A 289 -12.41 21.54 -14.63
CA GLU A 289 -12.39 21.62 -16.09
C GLU A 289 -11.71 22.92 -16.57
N LYS A 290 -12.01 24.04 -15.92
CA LYS A 290 -11.37 25.32 -16.21
C LYS A 290 -9.86 25.26 -15.95
N GLN A 291 -9.46 24.78 -14.78
CA GLN A 291 -8.05 24.66 -14.41
C GLN A 291 -7.30 23.69 -15.35
N ALA A 292 -7.90 22.57 -15.72
CA ALA A 292 -7.34 21.63 -16.68
C ALA A 292 -7.12 22.29 -18.05
N LYS A 293 -8.09 23.08 -18.52
CA LYS A 293 -7.99 23.84 -19.78
C LYS A 293 -6.87 24.89 -19.74
N GLU A 294 -6.73 25.61 -18.62
CA GLU A 294 -5.65 26.59 -18.42
C GLU A 294 -4.26 25.94 -18.45
N LEU A 295 -4.16 24.70 -17.98
CA LEU A 295 -2.94 23.89 -18.01
C LEU A 295 -2.73 23.13 -19.35
N GLY A 296 -3.61 23.35 -20.35
CA GLY A 296 -3.53 22.67 -21.65
C GLY A 296 -3.81 21.17 -21.60
N PHE A 297 -4.50 20.67 -20.58
CA PHE A 297 -4.82 19.26 -20.43
C PHE A 297 -6.08 18.87 -21.21
N ASP A 298 -5.90 18.21 -22.36
CA ASP A 298 -7.01 17.69 -23.17
C ASP A 298 -7.37 16.25 -22.80
N ALA A 299 -8.16 16.11 -21.74
CA ALA A 299 -8.65 14.80 -21.28
C ALA A 299 -9.55 14.10 -22.32
N ALA A 300 -10.29 14.87 -23.13
CA ALA A 300 -11.20 14.34 -24.14
C ALA A 300 -10.44 13.69 -25.29
N ALA A 301 -9.38 14.32 -25.78
CA ALA A 301 -8.50 13.73 -26.79
C ALA A 301 -7.84 12.44 -26.28
N LEU A 302 -7.32 12.42 -25.05
CA LEU A 302 -6.73 11.20 -24.47
C LEU A 302 -7.76 10.06 -24.36
N LYS A 303 -8.98 10.37 -23.94
CA LYS A 303 -10.09 9.40 -23.88
C LYS A 303 -10.41 8.85 -25.27
N ALA A 304 -10.53 9.72 -26.29
CA ALA A 304 -10.80 9.31 -27.66
C ALA A 304 -9.72 8.39 -28.21
N GLN A 305 -8.44 8.75 -28.03
CA GLN A 305 -7.30 7.91 -28.44
C GLN A 305 -7.29 6.55 -27.71
N ALA A 306 -7.67 6.51 -26.43
CA ALA A 306 -7.78 5.25 -25.70
C ALA A 306 -8.91 4.36 -26.24
N ILE A 307 -10.07 4.94 -26.57
CA ILE A 307 -11.18 4.23 -27.22
C ILE A 307 -10.70 3.60 -28.53
N GLU A 308 -10.06 4.40 -29.39
CA GLU A 308 -9.54 3.95 -30.68
C GLU A 308 -8.55 2.79 -30.52
N ARG A 309 -7.54 2.93 -29.65
CA ARG A 309 -6.57 1.85 -29.37
C ARG A 309 -7.25 0.56 -28.87
N SER A 310 -8.23 0.68 -27.98
CA SER A 310 -8.96 -0.48 -27.45
C SER A 310 -9.84 -1.16 -28.52
N ALA A 311 -10.34 -0.41 -29.51
CA ALA A 311 -11.09 -0.97 -30.63
C ALA A 311 -10.18 -1.78 -31.56
N VAL A 312 -9.00 -1.25 -31.90
CA VAL A 312 -8.00 -1.94 -32.73
C VAL A 312 -7.53 -3.23 -32.07
N SER A 313 -7.19 -3.19 -30.78
CA SER A 313 -6.74 -4.38 -30.04
C SER A 313 -7.79 -5.50 -29.99
N ARG A 314 -9.08 -5.16 -29.86
CA ARG A 314 -10.18 -6.14 -29.91
C ARG A 314 -10.34 -6.77 -31.30
N GLY A 315 -10.12 -6.00 -32.36
CA GLY A 315 -10.23 -6.48 -33.74
C GLY A 315 -9.07 -7.37 -34.20
N ALA A 316 -7.86 -7.17 -33.64
CA ALA A 316 -6.66 -7.92 -34.02
C ALA A 316 -6.60 -9.35 -33.45
N GLY A 317 -7.48 -9.70 -32.50
CA GLY A 317 -7.37 -10.93 -31.73
C GLY A 317 -6.16 -10.92 -30.78
N ARG A 318 -6.28 -11.51 -29.59
CA ARG A 318 -5.14 -11.72 -28.69
C ARG A 318 -4.23 -12.81 -29.30
N GLY A 319 -3.30 -12.41 -30.15
CA GLY A 319 -2.29 -13.30 -30.73
C GLY A 319 -1.30 -13.82 -29.68
N ALA A 320 -0.41 -14.73 -30.09
CA ALA A 320 0.62 -15.42 -29.27
C ALA A 320 1.66 -14.52 -28.55
N ALA A 321 1.41 -13.21 -28.44
CA ALA A 321 2.26 -12.21 -27.79
C ALA A 321 1.93 -11.96 -26.30
N ASP A 322 0.90 -12.62 -25.74
CA ASP A 322 0.45 -12.45 -24.34
C ASP A 322 1.12 -13.46 -23.37
N VAL A 323 2.42 -13.75 -23.55
CA VAL A 323 3.15 -14.48 -22.49
C VAL A 323 3.45 -13.48 -21.38
N GLU A 324 2.76 -13.65 -20.26
CA GLU A 324 3.00 -12.90 -19.03
C GLU A 324 4.49 -13.02 -18.62
N PRO A 325 5.26 -11.93 -18.49
CA PRO A 325 6.68 -11.96 -18.18
C PRO A 325 6.93 -12.17 -16.67
N ALA A 326 6.18 -13.08 -16.05
CA ALA A 326 6.22 -13.34 -14.61
C ALA A 326 7.61 -13.81 -14.17
N ARG A 327 8.23 -14.70 -14.96
CA ARG A 327 9.57 -15.23 -14.67
C ARG A 327 10.61 -14.12 -14.58
N GLU A 328 10.68 -13.26 -15.61
CA GLU A 328 11.61 -12.13 -15.68
C GLU A 328 11.40 -11.15 -14.52
N ALA A 329 10.14 -10.88 -14.17
CA ALA A 329 9.80 -10.00 -13.07
C ALA A 329 10.22 -10.56 -11.70
N VAL A 330 10.02 -11.85 -11.48
CA VAL A 330 10.43 -12.54 -10.24
C VAL A 330 11.95 -12.62 -10.16
N GLU A 331 12.63 -13.00 -11.23
CA GLU A 331 14.11 -13.02 -11.29
C GLU A 331 14.69 -11.64 -10.99
N TRP A 332 14.14 -10.58 -11.58
CA TRP A 332 14.53 -9.19 -11.28
C TRP A 332 14.32 -8.85 -9.80
N ALA A 333 13.17 -9.20 -9.23
CA ALA A 333 12.85 -8.90 -7.84
C ALA A 333 13.74 -9.67 -6.85
N VAL A 334 14.05 -10.94 -7.14
CA VAL A 334 15.02 -11.72 -6.36
C VAL A 334 16.39 -11.04 -6.38
N ALA A 335 16.90 -10.69 -7.57
CA ALA A 335 18.20 -10.03 -7.69
C ALA A 335 18.23 -8.71 -6.89
N HIS A 336 17.18 -7.89 -7.03
CA HIS A 336 17.09 -6.60 -6.35
C HIS A 336 17.08 -6.70 -4.82
N LEU A 337 16.37 -7.69 -4.26
CA LEU A 337 16.32 -7.90 -2.80
C LEU A 337 17.60 -8.54 -2.27
N ALA A 338 18.13 -9.54 -2.98
CA ALA A 338 19.33 -10.28 -2.59
C ALA A 338 20.62 -9.44 -2.60
N GLU A 339 20.63 -8.28 -3.26
CA GLU A 339 21.73 -7.32 -3.18
C GLU A 339 21.94 -6.74 -1.77
N ARG A 340 20.86 -6.63 -0.98
CA ARG A 340 20.87 -5.93 0.32
C ARG A 340 20.57 -6.85 1.49
N GLU A 341 19.86 -7.95 1.24
CA GLU A 341 19.33 -8.83 2.27
C GLU A 341 19.67 -10.29 1.95
N SER A 342 20.20 -11.03 2.92
CA SER A 342 20.39 -12.48 2.82
C SER A 342 19.07 -13.24 2.98
N VAL A 343 18.08 -12.63 3.64
CA VAL A 343 16.74 -13.17 3.89
C VAL A 343 15.74 -12.04 3.71
N PHE A 344 14.72 -12.25 2.89
CA PHE A 344 13.69 -11.25 2.57
C PHE A 344 12.28 -11.82 2.70
N ASP A 345 11.29 -10.96 2.96
CA ASP A 345 9.89 -11.41 3.07
C ASP A 345 9.34 -11.83 1.70
N ARG A 346 8.59 -12.93 1.65
CA ARG A 346 7.84 -13.37 0.45
C ARG A 346 6.95 -12.25 -0.08
N ALA A 347 6.30 -11.51 0.82
CA ALA A 347 5.45 -10.39 0.45
C ALA A 347 6.24 -9.25 -0.23
N ALA A 348 7.48 -9.02 0.18
CA ALA A 348 8.36 -8.04 -0.46
C ALA A 348 8.81 -8.51 -1.85
N LEU A 349 9.14 -9.79 -2.01
CA LEU A 349 9.46 -10.38 -3.31
C LEU A 349 8.30 -10.23 -4.31
N LEU A 350 7.10 -10.64 -3.91
CA LEU A 350 5.90 -10.52 -4.74
C LEU A 350 5.60 -9.05 -5.06
N ALA A 351 5.73 -8.14 -4.10
CA ALA A 351 5.51 -6.71 -4.34
C ALA A 351 6.53 -6.15 -5.33
N GLY A 352 7.80 -6.58 -5.26
CA GLY A 352 8.86 -6.22 -6.20
C GLY A 352 8.58 -6.72 -7.62
N ALA A 353 8.15 -7.97 -7.76
CA ALA A 353 7.79 -8.55 -9.06
C ALA A 353 6.63 -7.79 -9.72
N LEU A 354 5.56 -7.51 -8.98
CA LEU A 354 4.43 -6.71 -9.47
C LEU A 354 4.83 -5.25 -9.79
N ALA A 355 5.78 -4.70 -9.04
CA ALA A 355 6.29 -3.35 -9.25
C ALA A 355 7.19 -3.23 -10.49
N TRP A 356 7.75 -4.33 -11.01
CA TRP A 356 8.67 -4.31 -12.15
C TRP A 356 8.06 -3.58 -13.35
N ARG A 357 6.88 -4.03 -13.79
CA ARG A 357 6.04 -3.41 -14.83
C ARG A 357 4.56 -3.52 -14.42
N PRO A 358 3.98 -2.46 -13.81
CA PRO A 358 2.58 -2.48 -13.38
C PRO A 358 1.64 -2.84 -14.53
N GLY A 359 0.75 -3.80 -14.33
CA GLY A 359 -0.21 -4.28 -15.33
C GLY A 359 0.29 -5.48 -16.16
N ALA A 360 1.60 -5.68 -16.27
CA ALA A 360 2.17 -6.74 -17.10
C ALA A 360 2.19 -8.12 -16.42
N VAL A 361 2.27 -8.17 -15.09
CA VAL A 361 2.38 -9.41 -14.32
C VAL A 361 1.24 -9.49 -13.32
N SER A 362 0.47 -10.57 -13.38
CA SER A 362 -0.56 -10.92 -12.43
C SER A 362 0.01 -11.46 -11.12
N MET A 363 -0.74 -11.29 -10.03
CA MET A 363 -0.39 -11.89 -8.74
C MET A 363 -0.27 -13.41 -8.83
N ALA A 364 -1.16 -14.06 -9.59
CA ALA A 364 -1.14 -15.51 -9.75
C ALA A 364 0.10 -15.98 -10.53
N GLY A 365 0.52 -15.26 -11.56
CA GLY A 365 1.77 -15.53 -12.29
C GLY A 365 2.98 -15.41 -11.38
N ALA A 366 3.11 -14.29 -10.66
CA ALA A 366 4.20 -14.10 -9.71
C ALA A 366 4.24 -15.21 -8.63
N GLN A 367 3.10 -15.62 -8.08
CA GLN A 367 3.04 -16.71 -7.10
C GLN A 367 3.47 -18.06 -7.69
N ARG A 368 3.04 -18.39 -8.91
CA ARG A 368 3.45 -19.63 -9.58
C ARG A 368 4.96 -19.69 -9.81
N GLU A 369 5.55 -18.60 -10.25
CA GLU A 369 7.00 -18.52 -10.49
C GLU A 369 7.80 -18.65 -9.19
N VAL A 370 7.40 -17.94 -8.12
CA VAL A 370 8.05 -18.08 -6.81
C VAL A 370 7.96 -19.52 -6.30
N ALA A 371 6.79 -20.16 -6.38
CA ALA A 371 6.62 -21.55 -5.99
C ALA A 371 7.46 -22.51 -6.84
N GLY A 372 7.62 -22.21 -8.13
CA GLY A 372 8.53 -22.93 -9.03
C GLY A 372 9.99 -22.85 -8.56
N LEU A 373 10.47 -21.66 -8.22
CA LEU A 373 11.83 -21.44 -7.72
C LEU A 373 12.10 -22.15 -6.39
N GLU A 374 11.10 -22.23 -5.51
CA GLU A 374 11.18 -23.02 -4.28
C GLU A 374 11.29 -24.51 -4.58
N LYS A 375 10.46 -25.02 -5.49
CA LYS A 375 10.49 -26.43 -5.89
C LYS A 375 11.82 -26.84 -6.51
N THR A 376 12.46 -25.94 -7.27
CA THR A 376 13.78 -26.20 -7.87
C THR A 376 14.95 -25.92 -6.92
N GLY A 377 14.69 -25.49 -5.69
CA GLY A 377 15.73 -25.19 -4.69
C GLY A 377 16.56 -23.94 -5.00
N VAL A 378 16.05 -23.03 -5.84
CA VAL A 378 16.68 -21.72 -6.09
C VAL A 378 16.37 -20.75 -4.95
N LEU A 379 15.15 -20.84 -4.43
CA LEU A 379 14.71 -20.17 -3.21
C LEU A 379 14.43 -21.22 -2.13
N HIS A 380 14.71 -20.86 -0.89
CA HIS A 380 14.41 -21.67 0.28
C HIS A 380 13.56 -20.88 1.25
N ALA A 381 12.42 -21.46 1.65
CA ALA A 381 11.63 -20.91 2.74
C ALA A 381 12.35 -21.15 4.07
N ALA A 382 12.32 -20.16 4.95
CA ALA A 382 12.79 -20.30 6.32
C ALA A 382 11.68 -19.90 7.30
N ASP A 383 11.50 -20.72 8.34
CA ASP A 383 10.56 -20.42 9.42
C ASP A 383 11.28 -19.59 10.48
N LEU A 384 11.12 -18.27 10.40
CA LEU A 384 11.59 -17.36 11.46
C LEU A 384 10.49 -17.09 12.50
N PRO A 385 10.87 -16.86 13.77
CA PRO A 385 9.93 -16.48 14.81
C PRO A 385 9.08 -15.26 14.38
N GLY A 386 7.77 -15.33 14.67
CA GLY A 386 6.84 -14.23 14.35
C GLY A 386 5.93 -14.46 13.15
N ASN A 387 5.89 -15.68 12.60
CA ASN A 387 4.99 -16.06 11.49
C ASN A 387 5.24 -15.23 10.22
N ARG A 388 6.52 -14.91 9.98
CA ARG A 388 6.96 -14.22 8.76
C ARG A 388 7.33 -15.28 7.72
N GLU A 389 6.64 -15.25 6.59
CA GLU A 389 7.02 -16.05 5.42
C GLU A 389 8.22 -15.38 4.77
N VAL A 390 9.41 -15.88 5.09
CA VAL A 390 10.67 -15.37 4.55
C VAL A 390 11.30 -16.38 3.60
N LEU A 391 12.10 -15.84 2.69
CA LEU A 391 12.81 -16.59 1.66
C LEU A 391 14.29 -16.20 1.68
N THR A 392 15.15 -17.15 1.35
CA THR A 392 16.57 -16.91 1.05
C THR A 392 16.92 -17.55 -0.29
N THR A 393 18.00 -17.08 -0.91
CA THR A 393 18.52 -17.68 -2.15
C THR A 393 19.48 -18.82 -1.82
N GLU A 394 19.57 -19.82 -2.71
CA GLU A 394 20.57 -20.89 -2.57
C GLU A 394 22.01 -20.33 -2.50
N LYS A 395 22.28 -19.25 -3.24
CA LYS A 395 23.58 -18.57 -3.18
C LYS A 395 23.88 -18.03 -1.78
N ALA A 396 22.92 -17.35 -1.14
CA ALA A 396 23.09 -16.81 0.20
C ALA A 396 23.24 -17.94 1.24
N ALA A 397 22.40 -18.97 1.15
CA ALA A 397 22.49 -20.13 2.02
C ALA A 397 23.83 -20.88 1.88
N ALA A 398 24.35 -21.00 0.66
CA ALA A 398 25.65 -21.61 0.41
C ALA A 398 26.81 -20.79 1.03
N ALA A 399 26.79 -19.47 0.87
CA ALA A 399 27.79 -18.58 1.48
C ALA A 399 27.77 -18.65 3.02
N GLU A 400 26.59 -18.77 3.62
CA GLU A 400 26.45 -18.98 5.07
C GLU A 400 27.03 -20.33 5.50
N ARG A 401 26.71 -21.42 4.79
CA ARG A 401 27.28 -22.76 5.06
C ARG A 401 28.80 -22.77 4.95
N GLU A 402 29.37 -22.08 3.97
CA GLU A 402 30.83 -21.94 3.82
C GLU A 402 31.44 -21.17 5.00
N THR A 403 30.80 -20.08 5.43
CA THR A 403 31.22 -19.29 6.59
C THR A 403 31.19 -20.14 7.87
N ILE A 404 30.13 -20.91 8.09
CA ILE A 404 30.01 -21.81 9.25
C ILE A 404 31.10 -22.87 9.21
N ALA A 405 31.32 -23.52 8.07
CA ALA A 405 32.36 -24.53 7.91
C ALA A 405 33.76 -23.96 8.19
N LEU A 406 34.03 -22.73 7.75
CA LEU A 406 35.27 -22.02 8.06
C LEU A 406 35.43 -21.75 9.57
N VAL A 407 34.36 -21.32 10.24
CA VAL A 407 34.34 -21.09 11.69
C VAL A 407 34.56 -22.40 12.45
N GLU A 408 33.89 -23.48 12.06
CA GLU A 408 34.01 -24.79 12.69
C GLU A 408 35.42 -25.39 12.51
N THR A 409 35.99 -25.28 11.31
CA THR A 409 37.37 -25.74 11.04
C THR A 409 38.43 -24.91 11.77
N GLY A 410 38.16 -23.63 12.03
CA GLY A 410 39.01 -22.76 12.85
C GLY A 410 38.85 -22.95 14.36
N ARG A 411 37.76 -23.57 14.81
CA ARG A 411 37.44 -23.76 16.23
C ARG A 411 38.47 -24.67 16.89
N GLY A 412 39.19 -24.14 17.87
CA GLY A 412 40.27 -24.87 18.57
C GLY A 412 41.63 -24.87 17.85
N ARG A 413 41.75 -24.22 16.68
CA ARG A 413 43.03 -24.01 15.97
C ARG A 413 43.63 -22.62 16.15
N GLY A 414 42.86 -21.68 16.72
CA GLY A 414 43.40 -20.41 17.19
C GLY A 414 44.20 -20.63 18.48
N GLY A 415 45.51 -20.40 18.44
CA GLY A 415 46.31 -20.30 19.66
C GLY A 415 45.76 -19.17 20.54
N ALA A 416 45.64 -19.41 21.86
CA ALA A 416 45.39 -18.32 22.79
C ALA A 416 46.44 -17.23 22.54
N ALA A 417 45.99 -15.98 22.32
CA ALA A 417 46.92 -14.87 22.32
C ALA A 417 47.70 -14.95 23.65
N PRO A 418 49.04 -14.97 23.64
CA PRO A 418 49.80 -15.04 24.88
C PRO A 418 49.37 -13.87 25.78
N PRO A 419 49.24 -14.06 27.10
CA PRO A 419 48.96 -12.96 27.99
C PRO A 419 50.00 -11.88 27.73
N GLY A 420 49.52 -10.71 27.28
CA GLY A 420 50.38 -9.61 26.89
C GLY A 420 51.39 -9.32 27.99
N ARG A 421 52.65 -9.14 27.58
CA ARG A 421 53.71 -8.57 28.42
C ARG A 421 53.14 -7.44 29.27
N ALA A 422 53.42 -7.48 30.57
CA ALA A 422 53.05 -6.43 31.50
C ALA A 422 53.43 -5.04 30.93
N PRO A 423 52.56 -4.02 31.06
CA PRO A 423 52.86 -2.68 30.58
C PRO A 423 54.11 -2.15 31.30
N ALA A 424 55.06 -1.61 30.54
CA ALA A 424 56.18 -0.86 31.07
C ALA A 424 55.67 0.35 31.88
N PRO A 425 56.31 0.72 33.00
CA PRO A 425 55.83 1.82 33.85
C PRO A 425 55.86 3.17 33.12
N PRO A 426 54.94 4.10 33.43
CA PRO A 426 54.83 5.37 32.74
C PRO A 426 55.97 6.30 33.16
N GLY A 427 56.80 6.72 32.20
CA GLY A 427 57.87 7.67 32.44
C GLY A 427 58.23 8.44 31.16
N ALA A 428 58.11 9.76 31.25
CA ALA A 428 58.57 10.80 30.32
C ALA A 428 57.75 11.00 29.03
N THR A 429 56.85 11.98 29.16
CA THR A 429 56.22 12.81 28.12
C THR A 429 57.18 13.21 27.00
N THR A 430 56.83 12.88 25.76
CA THR A 430 57.36 13.55 24.56
C THR A 430 56.40 14.68 24.14
N PRO A 431 56.89 15.90 23.86
CA PRO A 431 56.05 17.06 23.60
C PRO A 431 55.38 17.02 22.20
N PRO A 432 54.23 17.70 22.03
CA PRO A 432 53.49 17.71 20.76
C PRO A 432 54.22 18.49 19.65
N PRO A 433 53.99 18.14 18.37
CA PRO A 433 54.58 18.83 17.23
C PRO A 433 54.05 20.27 17.08
N PRO A 434 54.89 21.21 16.59
CA PRO A 434 54.53 22.63 16.51
C PRO A 434 53.48 22.93 15.42
N HIS A 435 52.57 23.86 15.75
CA HIS A 435 51.56 24.41 14.84
C HIS A 435 52.18 25.21 13.67
N PRO A 436 51.59 25.18 12.47
CA PRO A 436 52.03 25.98 11.34
C PRO A 436 51.70 27.49 11.54
N PRO A 437 52.58 28.41 11.10
CA PRO A 437 52.45 29.83 11.38
C PRO A 437 51.36 30.53 10.57
N HIS A 438 50.67 31.45 11.27
CA HIS A 438 49.74 32.44 10.73
C HIS A 438 50.41 33.30 9.64
N GLY A 439 49.95 33.15 8.40
CA GLY A 439 50.25 34.07 7.29
C GLY A 439 49.49 35.39 7.47
N ARG A 440 50.24 36.49 7.51
CA ARG A 440 49.74 37.86 7.55
C ARG A 440 49.12 38.26 6.20
N LYS A 441 48.10 39.10 6.34
CA LYS A 441 47.49 40.04 5.39
C LYS A 441 48.33 40.39 4.16
N ALA A 442 47.71 40.27 2.99
CA ALA A 442 47.97 41.11 1.83
C ALA A 442 46.65 41.81 1.48
N ASP A 443 46.67 43.14 1.53
CA ASP A 443 45.63 44.03 1.05
C ASP A 443 45.52 43.90 -0.48
N GLU A 444 44.31 43.64 -0.99
CA GLU A 444 43.99 43.89 -2.39
C GLU A 444 42.81 44.86 -2.50
N HIS A 445 43.08 45.86 -3.34
CA HIS A 445 42.31 47.05 -3.58
C HIS A 445 40.90 46.78 -4.13
N LYS A 446 39.93 47.52 -3.60
CA LYS A 446 38.72 47.87 -4.32
C LYS A 446 39.06 48.83 -5.45
N HIS A 447 38.84 48.41 -6.69
CA HIS A 447 38.75 49.31 -7.84
C HIS A 447 37.42 49.05 -8.54
N THR A 448 36.43 49.90 -8.27
CA THR A 448 35.36 50.22 -9.22
C THR A 448 35.88 51.31 -10.15
N PRO A 449 35.51 51.28 -11.44
CA PRO A 449 34.64 52.36 -11.89
C PRO A 449 33.58 51.97 -12.92
N ARG A 450 32.41 52.60 -12.72
CA ARG A 450 31.35 53.02 -13.66
C ARG A 450 30.52 51.99 -14.40
#